data_AF-A0A822BT59-F1
#
_entry.id   AF-A0A822BT59-F1
#
_cell.length_a   1.000
_cell.length_b   1.000
_cell.length_c   1.000
_cell.angle_alpha   90.00
_cell.angle_beta   90.00
_cell.angle_gamma   90.00
#
_symmetry.space_group_name_H-M   'P 1'
#
loop_
_entity.id
_entity.type
_entity.pdbx_description
1 polymer ?
#
loop_
_entity_poly.entity_id
_entity_poly.type
_entity_poly.pdbx_seq_one_letter_code
_entity_poly.pdbx_strand_id
1 'polypeptide(L)' 'MAKPVDPNKEDQYATAILNRNERPNHLIIDNAINDDNSVITLSQQKMNELQLFRGDTVLLKGKKCHETICIVLAD' A
#
# COMPACT_ATOMS: atom_id res chain seq x y z
N MET A 1 28.66 -15.00 -11.98
CA MET A 1 27.39 -14.24 -11.95
C MET A 1 26.37 -15.06 -12.74
N ALA A 2 25.50 -15.80 -12.06
CA ALA A 2 24.49 -16.63 -12.73
C ALA A 2 23.40 -15.73 -13.33
N LYS A 3 23.08 -15.93 -14.62
CA LYS A 3 21.97 -15.23 -15.29
C LYS A 3 20.64 -15.70 -14.67
N PRO A 4 19.65 -14.81 -14.48
CA PRO A 4 18.32 -15.25 -14.08
C PRO A 4 17.74 -16.12 -15.20
N VAL A 5 17.39 -17.36 -14.86
CA VAL A 5 16.62 -18.28 -15.69
C VAL A 5 15.20 -17.72 -15.77
N ASP A 6 14.71 -17.44 -16.97
CA ASP A 6 13.31 -17.09 -17.20
C ASP A 6 12.42 -18.26 -16.71
N PRO A 7 11.48 -18.02 -15.78
CA PRO A 7 10.67 -19.08 -15.19
C PRO A 7 9.76 -19.71 -16.25
N ASN A 8 9.76 -21.04 -16.31
CA ASN A 8 8.86 -21.82 -17.15
C ASN A 8 7.40 -21.47 -16.81
N LYS A 9 6.46 -21.57 -17.77
CA LYS A 9 5.04 -21.22 -17.54
C LYS A 9 4.43 -21.98 -16.36
N GLU A 10 4.90 -23.20 -16.11
CA GLU A 10 4.51 -24.02 -14.96
C GLU A 10 4.97 -23.44 -13.61
N ASP A 11 6.17 -22.85 -13.57
CA ASP A 11 6.71 -22.19 -12.37
C ASP A 11 5.91 -20.91 -12.04
N GLN A 12 5.37 -20.23 -13.06
CA GLN A 12 4.53 -19.05 -12.88
C GLN A 12 3.19 -19.41 -12.20
N TYR A 13 2.57 -20.53 -12.57
CA TYR A 13 1.36 -21.02 -11.90
C TYR A 13 1.66 -21.50 -10.48
N ALA A 14 2.79 -22.20 -10.28
CA ALA A 14 3.21 -22.67 -8.94
C ALA A 14 3.50 -21.50 -7.97
N THR A 15 4.00 -20.37 -8.50
CA THR A 15 4.41 -19.20 -7.71
C THR A 15 3.34 -18.09 -7.68
N ALA A 16 2.18 -18.29 -8.33
CA ALA A 16 1.16 -17.26 -8.51
C ALA A 16 0.63 -16.64 -7.20
N ILE A 17 0.65 -17.39 -6.09
CA ILE A 17 0.23 -16.91 -4.76
C ILE A 17 1.21 -15.86 -4.20
N LEU A 18 2.49 -15.96 -4.54
CA LEU A 18 3.53 -15.03 -4.11
C LEU A 18 3.57 -13.75 -4.95
N ASN A 19 2.88 -13.73 -6.10
CA ASN A 19 2.79 -12.54 -6.92
C ASN A 19 2.04 -11.44 -6.16
N ARG A 20 2.71 -10.30 -6.02
CA ARG A 20 2.15 -9.14 -5.33
C ARG A 20 1.02 -8.59 -6.17
N ASN A 21 -0.21 -8.80 -5.71
CA ASN A 21 -1.39 -8.33 -6.41
C ASN A 21 -1.37 -6.79 -6.45
N GLU A 22 -1.42 -6.20 -7.63
CA GLU A 22 -1.42 -4.74 -7.82
C GLU A 22 -2.79 -4.18 -7.43
N ARG A 23 -2.99 -3.98 -6.13
CA ARG A 23 -4.21 -3.38 -5.59
C ARG A 23 -3.96 -1.90 -5.34
N PRO A 24 -4.86 -1.00 -5.77
CA PRO A 24 -4.64 0.44 -5.64
C PRO A 24 -4.51 0.88 -4.18
N ASN A 25 -5.09 0.14 -3.23
CA ASN A 25 -5.03 0.40 -1.80
C ASN A 25 -3.85 -0.27 -1.06
N HIS A 26 -2.93 -0.92 -1.79
CA HIS A 26 -1.70 -1.45 -1.21
C HIS A 26 -0.58 -0.40 -1.32
N LEU A 27 -0.41 0.38 -0.27
CA LEU A 27 0.59 1.46 -0.19
C LEU A 27 1.87 1.01 0.54
N ILE A 28 2.95 1.74 0.32
CA ILE A 28 4.22 1.56 1.02
C ILE A 28 4.33 2.62 2.12
N ILE A 29 4.83 2.22 3.27
CA ILE A 29 5.02 3.10 4.43
C ILE A 29 6.32 3.88 4.24
N ASP A 30 6.26 5.19 4.47
CA ASP A 30 7.42 6.07 4.54
C ASP A 30 7.40 6.85 5.88
N ASN A 31 8.49 7.56 6.18
CA ASN A 31 8.60 8.39 7.37
C ASN A 31 7.65 9.59 7.27
N ALA A 32 6.90 9.84 8.36
CA ALA A 32 6.01 10.99 8.43
C ALA A 32 6.80 12.30 8.60
N ILE A 33 6.31 13.37 7.95
CA ILE A 33 6.82 14.73 8.11
C ILE A 33 6.22 15.39 9.36
N ASN A 34 5.01 14.98 9.76
CA ASN A 34 4.25 15.54 10.88
C ASN A 34 4.29 14.61 12.11
N ASP A 35 4.25 15.17 13.32
CA ASP A 35 4.32 14.46 14.60
C ASP A 35 2.93 14.09 15.18
N ASP A 36 1.93 13.90 14.32
CA ASP A 36 0.57 13.54 14.74
C ASP A 36 0.31 12.04 14.55
N ASN A 37 -0.10 11.37 15.63
CA ASN A 37 -0.35 9.93 15.64
C ASN A 37 -1.63 9.51 14.91
N SER A 38 -2.53 10.45 14.63
CA SER A 38 -3.85 10.22 14.06
C SER A 38 -3.95 10.58 12.58
N VAL A 39 -2.87 11.09 11.99
CA VAL A 39 -2.86 11.63 10.63
C VAL A 39 -1.96 10.80 9.72
N ILE A 40 -2.43 10.56 8.50
CA ILE A 40 -1.60 10.08 7.40
C ILE A 40 -1.58 11.10 6.27
N THR A 41 -0.45 11.18 5.59
CA THR A 41 -0.29 12.06 4.42
C THR A 41 -0.17 11.21 3.15
N LEU A 42 -0.93 11.58 2.12
CA LEU A 42 -0.92 10.93 0.82
C LEU A 42 -0.75 11.98 -0.28
N SER A 43 -0.13 11.58 -1.39
CA SER A 43 -0.05 12.44 -2.57
C SER A 43 -1.45 12.73 -3.14
N GLN A 44 -1.62 13.93 -3.70
CA GLN A 44 -2.90 14.34 -4.30
C GLN A 44 -3.39 13.38 -5.39
N GLN A 45 -2.49 12.84 -6.20
CA GLN A 45 -2.83 11.86 -7.23
C GLN A 45 -3.44 10.59 -6.62
N LYS A 46 -2.89 10.10 -5.50
CA LYS A 46 -3.35 8.85 -4.91
C LYS A 46 -4.67 9.00 -4.18
N MET A 47 -4.91 10.15 -3.55
CA MET A 47 -6.21 10.47 -2.96
C MET A 47 -7.30 10.49 -4.02
N ASN A 48 -7.06 11.10 -5.19
CA ASN A 48 -8.03 11.11 -6.29
C ASN A 48 -8.32 9.71 -6.83
N GLU A 49 -7.29 8.86 -6.96
CA GLU A 49 -7.45 7.47 -7.40
C GLU A 49 -8.28 6.63 -6.41
N LEU A 50 -8.09 6.85 -5.12
CA LEU A 50 -8.84 6.19 -4.04
C LEU A 50 -10.18 6.88 -3.72
N GLN A 51 -10.49 7.99 -4.39
CA GLN A 51 -11.67 8.83 -4.16
C GLN A 51 -11.80 9.30 -2.70
N LEU A 52 -10.67 9.60 -2.07
CA LEU A 52 -10.58 10.13 -0.71
C LEU A 52 -10.48 11.65 -0.75
N PHE A 53 -11.18 12.32 0.16
CA PHE A 53 -11.07 13.75 0.37
C PHE A 53 -10.28 14.06 1.65
N ARG A 54 -9.78 15.29 1.73
CA ARG A 54 -9.07 15.77 2.91
C ARG A 54 -10.01 15.73 4.13
N GLY A 55 -9.57 15.07 5.20
CA GLY A 55 -10.34 14.92 6.43
C GLY A 55 -11.14 13.61 6.52
N ASP A 56 -11.11 12.76 5.48
CA ASP A 56 -11.76 11.46 5.54
C ASP A 56 -11.07 10.53 6.54
N THR A 57 -11.90 9.69 7.17
CA THR A 57 -11.45 8.66 8.11
C THR A 57 -11.22 7.36 7.36
N VAL A 58 -10.00 6.84 7.43
CA VAL A 58 -9.60 5.60 6.74
C VAL A 58 -9.23 4.50 7.72
N LEU A 59 -9.52 3.27 7.33
CA LEU A 59 -9.10 2.07 8.04
C LEU A 59 -7.79 1.56 7.45
N LEU A 60 -6.73 1.60 8.25
CA LEU A 60 -5.43 1.03 7.93
C LEU A 60 -5.37 -0.41 8.43
N LYS A 61 -5.02 -1.33 7.54
CA LYS A 61 -4.80 -2.75 7.86
C LYS A 61 -3.31 -3.05 7.86
N GLY A 62 -2.78 -3.27 9.05
CA GLY A 62 -1.38 -3.64 9.27
C GLY A 62 -1.15 -5.15 9.30
N LYS A 63 0.07 -5.54 9.67
CA LYS A 63 0.43 -6.95 9.89
C LYS A 63 -0.15 -7.45 11.22
N LYS A 64 -0.24 -8.77 11.39
CA LYS A 64 -0.75 -9.42 12.62
C LYS A 64 -2.16 -8.94 13.01
N CYS A 65 -3.03 -8.70 12.03
CA CYS A 65 -4.41 -8.23 12.24
C CYS A 65 -4.54 -6.93 13.05
N HIS A 66 -3.53 -6.07 13.02
CA HIS A 66 -3.65 -4.73 13.61
C HIS A 66 -4.43 -3.84 12.65
N GLU A 67 -5.45 -3.18 13.20
CA GLU A 67 -6.28 -2.23 12.48
C GLU A 67 -6.22 -0.88 13.20
N THR A 68 -5.97 0.18 12.44
CA THR A 68 -5.86 1.55 12.97
C THR A 68 -6.75 2.46 12.17
N ILE A 69 -7.38 3.42 12.82
CA ILE A 69 -8.18 4.45 12.18
C ILE A 69 -7.39 5.75 12.16
N CYS A 70 -7.27 6.37 10.99
CA CYS A 70 -6.53 7.62 10.80
C CYS A 70 -7.29 8.59 9.90
N ILE A 71 -6.90 9.86 9.93
CA ILE A 71 -7.42 10.92 9.09
C ILE A 71 -6.44 11.18 7.94
N VAL A 72 -6.96 11.34 6.72
CA VAL A 72 -6.14 11.60 5.53
C VAL A 72 -5.94 13.10 5.31
N LEU A 73 -4.69 13.50 5.12
CA LEU A 73 -4.29 14.82 4.63
C LEU A 73 -3.52 14.74 3.32
N ALA A 74 -3.56 15.84 2.57
CA ALA A 74 -2.81 16.03 1.34
C ALA A 74 -1.35 16.42 1.64
N ASP A 75 -0.40 15.75 0.98
CA ASP A 75 0.98 16.22 0.76
C ASP A 75 1.17 16.65 -0.70
#